data_AF-A0A944BPJ1-F1
#
_entry.id   AF-A0A944BPJ1-F1
#
_cell.length_a   1.000
_cell.length_b   1.000
_cell.length_c   1.000
_cell.angle_alpha   90.00
_cell.angle_beta   90.00
_cell.angle_gamma   90.00
#
_symmetry.space_group_name_H-M   'P 1'
#
loop_
_entity.id
_entity.type
_entity.pdbx_description
1 polymer ?
#
loop_
_entity_poly.entity_id
_entity_poly.type
_entity_poly.pdbx_seq_one_letter_code
_entity_poly.pdbx_strand_id
1 'polypeptide(L)'
;MTTTIVNACNFFVADAVDQLAASKLFTDAEIADKFEQICEHFDRHRGYLKDDATAPQVGFFLVNRALHVLGYTHSHNEPLGDDMRIEYTLFDSANAFLAHVSGRGTHAFFNGACGIAKLAAWSANLDEPVKDEEGKAGDPPAYELDEQMRATNLQWAILTNGRIWRLFHKNTCAMLNTFFEMDLYQILDTHDLDMFKVFVDAFSAKAVSFDKSGSCPDKKLLA
;
A
#
# COMPACT_ATOMS: atom_id res chain seq x y z
N MET A 1 -24.59 -3.46 -3.61
CA MET A 1 -23.51 -4.37 -3.23
C MET A 1 -22.24 -3.58 -3.36
N THR A 2 -21.56 -3.29 -2.26
CA THR A 2 -20.29 -2.56 -2.28
C THR A 2 -19.24 -3.52 -2.87
N THR A 3 -18.53 -3.08 -3.91
CA THR A 3 -17.56 -3.91 -4.61
C THR A 3 -16.26 -3.94 -3.80
N THR A 4 -15.88 -5.11 -3.27
CA THR A 4 -14.66 -5.26 -2.44
C THR A 4 -13.36 -5.20 -3.23
N ILE A 5 -13.39 -5.48 -4.55
CA ILE A 5 -12.22 -5.45 -5.46
C ILE A 5 -12.51 -4.58 -6.67
N VAL A 6 -11.62 -3.65 -7.02
CA VAL A 6 -11.66 -2.93 -8.31
C VAL A 6 -10.34 -3.12 -9.05
N ASN A 7 -10.39 -3.69 -10.26
CA ASN A 7 -9.26 -3.78 -11.18
C ASN A 7 -9.34 -2.63 -12.21
N ALA A 8 -8.99 -1.41 -11.79
CA ALA A 8 -9.21 -0.20 -12.58
C ALA A 8 -8.31 -0.17 -13.82
N CYS A 9 -8.89 0.20 -14.97
CA CYS A 9 -8.25 0.17 -16.29
C CYS A 9 -7.53 -1.16 -16.61
N ASN A 10 -7.97 -2.27 -16.02
CA ASN A 10 -7.33 -3.59 -16.11
C ASN A 10 -5.86 -3.56 -15.65
N PHE A 11 -5.57 -2.97 -14.49
CA PHE A 11 -4.24 -2.99 -13.89
C PHE A 11 -3.59 -4.39 -13.92
N PHE A 12 -4.35 -5.40 -13.52
CA PHE A 12 -4.05 -6.81 -13.78
C PHE A 12 -4.77 -7.30 -15.05
N VAL A 13 -4.13 -8.19 -15.81
CA VAL A 13 -4.86 -8.99 -16.81
C VAL A 13 -5.99 -9.77 -16.12
N ALA A 14 -7.12 -10.00 -16.80
CA ALA A 14 -8.31 -10.60 -16.18
C ALA A 14 -8.01 -11.88 -15.38
N ASP A 15 -7.28 -12.82 -15.97
CA ASP A 15 -6.91 -14.08 -15.32
C ASP A 15 -5.93 -13.90 -14.13
N ALA A 16 -5.24 -12.76 -14.04
CA ALA A 16 -4.28 -12.52 -12.95
C ALA A 16 -4.99 -12.17 -11.63
N VAL A 17 -6.19 -11.59 -11.67
CA VAL A 17 -6.99 -11.38 -10.45
C VAL A 17 -7.42 -12.72 -9.86
N ASP A 18 -7.86 -13.66 -10.71
CA ASP A 18 -8.20 -15.03 -10.28
C ASP A 18 -6.95 -15.79 -9.80
N GLN A 19 -5.79 -15.54 -10.41
CA GLN A 19 -4.51 -16.13 -9.98
C GLN A 19 -4.04 -15.61 -8.63
N LEU A 20 -4.36 -14.37 -8.24
CA LEU A 20 -4.07 -13.87 -6.89
C LEU A 20 -4.75 -14.76 -5.84
N ALA A 21 -6.02 -15.11 -6.03
CA ALA A 21 -6.74 -16.01 -5.12
C ALA A 21 -6.17 -17.45 -5.10
N ALA A 22 -5.58 -17.90 -6.21
CA ALA A 22 -4.95 -19.21 -6.35
C ALA A 22 -3.46 -19.24 -5.95
N SER A 23 -2.89 -18.08 -5.62
CA SER A 23 -1.49 -17.92 -5.20
C SER A 23 -1.17 -18.78 -3.97
N LYS A 24 0.10 -19.16 -3.88
CA LYS A 24 0.69 -19.90 -2.75
C LYS A 24 1.85 -19.14 -2.10
N LEU A 25 1.83 -17.81 -2.15
CA LEU A 25 2.85 -16.97 -1.51
C LEU A 25 2.92 -17.20 0.02
N PHE A 26 1.78 -17.57 0.60
CA PHE A 26 1.63 -17.94 2.01
C PHE A 26 0.81 -19.23 2.13
N THR A 27 1.08 -19.98 3.19
CA THR A 27 0.25 -21.11 3.60
C THR A 27 -1.06 -20.63 4.22
N ASP A 28 -2.10 -21.47 4.19
CA ASP A 28 -3.39 -21.14 4.81
C ASP A 28 -3.25 -20.81 6.31
N ALA A 29 -2.32 -21.49 7.01
CA ALA A 29 -2.03 -21.22 8.41
C ALA A 29 -1.37 -19.84 8.62
N GLU A 30 -0.44 -19.43 7.76
CA GLU A 30 0.15 -18.09 7.81
C GLU A 30 -0.90 -17.00 7.49
N ILE A 31 -1.80 -17.25 6.54
CA ILE A 31 -2.87 -16.30 6.19
C ILE A 31 -3.85 -16.16 7.37
N ALA A 32 -4.25 -17.27 7.98
CA ALA A 32 -5.15 -17.26 9.14
C ALA A 32 -4.54 -16.50 10.33
N ASP A 33 -3.27 -16.76 10.66
CA ASP A 33 -2.54 -16.04 11.74
C ASP A 33 -2.44 -14.53 11.45
N LYS A 34 -2.09 -14.15 10.20
CA LYS A 34 -2.09 -12.75 9.78
C LYS A 34 -3.47 -12.10 9.92
N PHE A 35 -4.52 -12.83 9.54
CA PHE A 35 -5.89 -12.32 9.57
C PHE A 35 -6.36 -12.08 11.00
N GLU A 36 -6.13 -13.05 11.89
CA GLU A 36 -6.43 -12.91 13.31
C GLU A 36 -5.70 -11.69 13.91
N GLN A 37 -4.40 -11.55 13.63
CA GLN A 37 -3.59 -10.44 14.13
C GLN A 37 -4.08 -9.05 13.71
N ILE A 38 -4.60 -8.90 12.47
CA ILE A 38 -5.11 -7.61 12.00
C ILE A 38 -6.55 -7.37 12.47
N CYS A 39 -7.41 -8.40 12.50
CA CYS A 39 -8.77 -8.30 13.03
C CYS A 39 -8.75 -7.88 14.51
N GLU A 40 -7.97 -8.57 15.35
CA GLU A 40 -7.84 -8.21 16.76
C GLU A 40 -7.31 -6.79 16.98
N HIS A 41 -6.42 -6.33 16.11
CA HIS A 41 -5.92 -4.96 16.18
C HIS A 41 -7.00 -3.96 15.76
N PHE A 42 -7.69 -4.22 14.65
CA PHE A 42 -8.76 -3.38 14.15
C PHE A 42 -9.90 -3.26 15.14
N ASP A 43 -10.40 -4.36 15.70
CA ASP A 43 -11.50 -4.35 16.67
C ASP A 43 -11.18 -3.53 17.93
N ARG A 44 -9.93 -3.58 18.38
CA ARG A 44 -9.47 -2.78 19.53
C ARG A 44 -9.39 -1.28 19.24
N HIS A 45 -9.16 -0.88 17.99
CA HIS A 45 -8.85 0.51 17.64
C HIS A 45 -9.87 1.19 16.73
N ARG A 46 -10.83 0.46 16.13
CA ARG A 46 -11.81 1.01 15.17
C ARG A 46 -12.64 2.16 15.73
N GLY A 47 -12.83 2.22 17.06
CA GLY A 47 -13.50 3.34 17.74
C GLY A 47 -12.76 4.69 17.64
N TYR A 48 -11.47 4.69 17.29
CA TYR A 48 -10.66 5.89 17.08
C TYR A 48 -10.63 6.34 15.61
N LEU A 49 -11.09 5.50 14.67
CA LEU A 49 -11.14 5.78 13.24
C LEU A 49 -12.52 6.36 12.87
N LYS A 50 -12.73 7.61 13.26
CA LYS A 50 -13.96 8.39 13.01
C LYS A 50 -13.80 9.28 11.78
N ASP A 51 -14.86 9.99 11.41
CA ASP A 51 -14.89 10.81 10.18
C ASP A 51 -13.83 11.91 10.13
N ASP A 52 -13.35 12.36 11.28
CA ASP A 52 -12.30 13.37 11.45
C ASP A 52 -10.90 12.78 11.63
N ALA A 53 -10.74 11.45 11.58
CA ALA A 53 -9.44 10.81 11.76
C ALA A 53 -8.47 11.18 10.64
N THR A 54 -7.39 11.86 11.04
CA THR A 54 -6.32 12.35 10.17
C THR A 54 -5.43 11.22 9.64
N ALA A 55 -4.66 11.47 8.58
CA ALA A 55 -3.73 10.48 8.02
C ALA A 55 -2.76 9.89 9.07
N PRO A 56 -2.14 10.68 9.99
CA PRO A 56 -1.33 10.12 11.08
C PRO A 56 -2.10 9.21 12.04
N GLN A 57 -3.37 9.52 12.34
CA GLN A 57 -4.21 8.67 13.18
C GLN A 57 -4.57 7.36 12.48
N VAL A 58 -4.89 7.42 11.18
CA VAL A 58 -5.08 6.23 10.32
C VAL A 58 -3.83 5.36 10.30
N GLY A 59 -2.65 5.99 10.16
CA GLY A 59 -1.35 5.37 10.27
C GLY A 59 -1.19 4.60 11.58
N PHE A 60 -1.36 5.30 12.69
CA PHE A 60 -1.14 4.76 14.03
C PHE A 60 -2.12 3.66 14.42
N PHE A 61 -3.41 3.84 14.17
CA PHE A 61 -4.48 2.94 14.65
C PHE A 61 -4.79 1.75 13.73
N LEU A 62 -4.25 1.74 12.50
CA LEU A 62 -4.51 0.64 11.56
C LEU A 62 -3.34 0.35 10.62
N VAL A 63 -2.92 1.34 9.82
CA VAL A 63 -2.07 1.07 8.64
C VAL A 63 -0.68 0.59 9.05
N ASN A 64 -0.06 1.12 10.11
CA ASN A 64 1.25 0.65 10.59
C ASN A 64 1.21 -0.84 10.98
N ARG A 65 0.12 -1.28 11.62
CA ARG A 65 -0.07 -2.69 11.97
C ARG A 65 -0.34 -3.53 10.73
N ALA A 66 -1.19 -3.05 9.82
CA ALA A 66 -1.47 -3.73 8.56
C ALA A 66 -0.18 -3.96 7.75
N LEU A 67 0.66 -2.93 7.59
CA LEU A 67 1.96 -3.04 6.91
C LEU A 67 2.87 -4.08 7.60
N HIS A 68 2.91 -4.10 8.93
CA HIS A 68 3.68 -5.11 9.66
C HIS A 68 3.14 -6.54 9.43
N VAL A 69 1.82 -6.74 9.47
CA VAL A 69 1.18 -8.03 9.16
C VAL A 69 1.46 -8.48 7.72
N LEU A 70 1.48 -7.52 6.79
CA LEU A 70 1.85 -7.72 5.38
C LEU A 70 3.35 -8.02 5.18
N GLY A 71 4.16 -7.99 6.24
CA GLY A 71 5.57 -8.39 6.22
C GLY A 71 6.54 -7.26 5.92
N TYR A 72 6.09 -6.00 5.91
CA TYR A 72 6.98 -4.86 5.68
C TYR A 72 7.75 -4.48 6.94
N THR A 73 9.02 -4.16 6.76
CA THR A 73 9.71 -3.18 7.60
C THR A 73 9.51 -1.82 6.94
N HIS A 74 9.05 -0.81 7.66
CA HIS A 74 8.79 0.50 7.06
C HIS A 74 9.40 1.62 7.88
N SER A 75 9.78 2.68 7.19
CA SER A 75 10.25 3.92 7.80
C SER A 75 9.41 5.10 7.35
N HIS A 76 9.47 6.19 8.12
CA HIS A 76 8.58 7.33 7.98
C HIS A 76 9.36 8.60 7.65
N ASN A 77 8.77 9.44 6.80
CA ASN A 77 9.24 10.80 6.50
C ASN A 77 10.71 10.85 6.04
N GLU A 78 11.06 10.01 5.07
CA GLU A 78 12.42 9.85 4.60
C GLU A 78 12.80 10.94 3.59
N PRO A 79 13.94 11.63 3.76
CA PRO A 79 14.37 12.66 2.83
C PRO A 79 14.92 12.08 1.52
N LEU A 80 14.63 12.77 0.41
CA LEU A 80 15.26 12.57 -0.88
C LEU A 80 15.66 13.93 -1.46
N GLY A 81 16.95 14.26 -1.39
CA GLY A 81 17.39 15.63 -1.66
C GLY A 81 16.86 16.63 -0.63
N ASP A 82 16.79 17.90 -1.01
CA ASP A 82 16.46 18.99 -0.07
C ASP A 82 14.94 19.09 0.16
N ASP A 83 14.15 19.03 -0.92
CA ASP A 83 12.74 19.44 -0.89
C ASP A 83 11.73 18.29 -0.79
N MET A 84 12.13 17.05 -1.12
CA MET A 84 11.20 15.91 -1.14
C MET A 84 11.26 15.08 0.14
N ARG A 85 10.08 14.66 0.61
CA ARG A 85 9.91 13.73 1.72
C ARG A 85 8.99 12.59 1.29
N ILE A 86 9.43 11.36 1.53
CA ILE A 86 8.65 10.16 1.28
C ILE A 86 7.98 9.74 2.58
N GLU A 87 6.64 9.74 2.60
CA GLU A 87 5.88 9.52 3.83
C GLU A 87 6.15 8.14 4.42
N TYR A 88 5.97 7.09 3.63
CA TYR A 88 6.34 5.72 4.00
C TYR A 88 7.29 5.13 2.96
N THR A 89 8.42 4.63 3.42
CA THR A 89 9.32 3.79 2.61
C THR A 89 9.20 2.35 3.09
N LEU A 90 8.89 1.43 2.16
CA LEU A 90 8.60 0.04 2.46
C LEU A 90 9.78 -0.87 2.07
N PHE A 91 10.25 -1.64 3.03
CA PHE A 91 11.30 -2.64 2.88
C PHE A 91 10.71 -4.03 3.12
N ASP A 92 11.24 -5.02 2.42
CA ASP A 92 10.76 -6.40 2.55
C ASP A 92 11.28 -7.15 3.78
N SER A 93 12.24 -6.54 4.46
CA SER A 93 12.90 -7.10 5.63
C SER A 93 13.65 -6.03 6.41
N ALA A 94 13.89 -6.30 7.69
CA ALA A 94 14.73 -5.45 8.52
C ALA A 94 16.18 -5.39 8.00
N ASN A 95 16.67 -6.47 7.39
CA ASN A 95 18.01 -6.51 6.79
C ASN A 95 18.12 -5.58 5.58
N ALA A 96 17.11 -5.53 4.71
CA ALA A 96 17.09 -4.62 3.58
C ALA A 96 17.14 -3.14 4.04
N PHE A 97 16.37 -2.80 5.08
CA PHE A 97 16.44 -1.47 5.71
C PHE A 97 17.83 -1.16 6.29
N LEU A 98 18.34 -2.04 7.16
CA LEU A 98 19.63 -1.81 7.84
C LEU A 98 20.81 -1.73 6.87
N ALA A 99 20.77 -2.45 5.75
CA ALA A 99 21.82 -2.40 4.73
C ALA A 99 21.88 -1.04 4.00
N HIS A 100 20.78 -0.26 3.99
CA HIS A 100 20.68 0.98 3.21
C HIS A 100 20.49 2.23 4.08
N VAL A 101 20.27 2.10 5.39
CA VAL A 101 19.98 3.21 6.30
C VAL A 101 21.06 4.32 6.31
N SER A 102 22.33 3.98 6.04
CA SER A 102 23.41 4.97 5.94
C SER A 102 23.30 5.88 4.72
N GLY A 103 22.47 5.52 3.73
CA GLY A 103 22.22 6.29 2.51
C GLY A 103 21.04 7.27 2.59
N ARG A 104 20.40 7.43 3.76
CA ARG A 104 19.25 8.34 3.95
C ARG A 104 19.54 9.74 3.40
N GLY A 105 18.54 10.35 2.77
CA GLY A 105 18.70 11.62 2.05
C GLY A 105 19.10 11.46 0.57
N THR A 106 19.48 10.25 0.15
CA THR A 106 19.92 9.96 -1.22
C THR A 106 19.17 8.77 -1.81
N HIS A 107 19.27 8.59 -3.13
CA HIS A 107 18.73 7.41 -3.83
C HIS A 107 19.28 6.08 -3.29
N ALA A 108 20.47 6.07 -2.68
CA ALA A 108 21.07 4.84 -2.13
C ALA A 108 20.20 4.22 -1.03
N PHE A 109 19.44 5.01 -0.27
CA PHE A 109 18.49 4.50 0.71
C PHE A 109 17.35 3.71 0.05
N PHE A 110 16.76 4.29 -1.00
CA PHE A 110 15.59 3.74 -1.69
C PHE A 110 15.92 2.50 -2.53
N ASN A 111 17.18 2.28 -2.90
CA ASN A 111 17.61 1.04 -3.58
C ASN A 111 17.34 -0.24 -2.77
N GLY A 112 17.19 -0.13 -1.43
CA GLY A 112 16.83 -1.27 -0.57
C GLY A 112 15.33 -1.48 -0.39
N ALA A 113 14.51 -0.53 -0.83
CA ALA A 113 13.06 -0.57 -0.65
C ALA A 113 12.37 -1.34 -1.79
N CYS A 114 11.20 -1.92 -1.50
CA CYS A 114 10.34 -2.57 -2.49
C CYS A 114 9.17 -1.67 -2.93
N GLY A 115 8.88 -0.60 -2.19
CA GLY A 115 7.86 0.37 -2.57
C GLY A 115 7.76 1.54 -1.60
N ILE A 116 6.78 2.40 -1.88
CA ILE A 116 6.39 3.51 -1.00
C ILE A 116 4.91 3.41 -0.62
N ALA A 117 4.49 4.11 0.43
CA ALA A 117 3.07 4.31 0.68
C ALA A 117 2.75 5.77 1.04
N LYS A 118 1.53 6.17 0.74
CA LYS A 118 0.95 7.46 1.11
C LYS A 118 -0.39 7.24 1.79
N LEU A 119 -0.62 7.99 2.87
CA LEU A 119 -1.85 7.91 3.62
C LEU A 119 -2.72 9.15 3.39
N ALA A 120 -4.03 8.91 3.40
CA ALA A 120 -5.04 9.95 3.46
C ALA A 120 -5.85 9.84 4.77
N ALA A 121 -6.59 10.89 5.09
CA ALA A 121 -7.53 10.88 6.22
C ALA A 121 -8.63 9.82 6.01
N TRP A 122 -9.19 9.29 7.10
CA TRP A 122 -10.09 8.13 7.09
C TRP A 122 -11.29 8.26 6.14
N SER A 123 -11.90 9.44 6.11
CA SER A 123 -13.05 9.75 5.26
C SER A 123 -12.69 10.48 3.96
N ALA A 124 -11.41 10.57 3.63
CA ALA A 124 -10.97 11.16 2.36
C ALA A 124 -11.38 10.29 1.17
N ASN A 125 -11.89 10.93 0.12
CA ASN A 125 -12.02 10.32 -1.20
C ASN A 125 -10.65 10.33 -1.89
N LEU A 126 -10.15 9.16 -2.29
CA LEU A 126 -8.83 9.00 -2.91
C LEU A 126 -8.76 9.54 -4.35
N ASP A 127 -9.90 9.78 -5.00
CA ASP A 127 -10.00 10.34 -6.35
C ASP A 127 -10.08 11.87 -6.36
N GLU A 128 -10.40 12.47 -5.21
CA GLU A 128 -10.59 13.91 -5.09
C GLU A 128 -9.35 14.59 -4.51
N PRO A 129 -9.07 15.84 -4.92
CA PRO A 129 -8.10 16.66 -4.24
C PRO A 129 -8.44 16.87 -2.77
N VAL A 130 -7.43 16.81 -1.92
CA VAL A 130 -7.56 17.31 -0.56
C VAL A 130 -7.59 18.83 -0.62
N LYS A 131 -8.62 19.43 0.00
CA LYS A 131 -8.69 20.88 0.16
C LYS A 131 -7.90 21.27 1.40
N ASP A 132 -7.12 22.33 1.28
CA ASP A 132 -6.47 22.93 2.45
C ASP A 132 -7.47 23.70 3.35
N GLU A 133 -6.97 24.24 4.46
CA GLU A 133 -7.77 25.01 5.43
C GLU A 133 -8.42 26.26 4.82
N GLU A 134 -7.86 26.76 3.71
CA GLU A 134 -8.33 27.92 2.95
C GLU A 134 -9.33 27.53 1.85
N GLY A 135 -9.62 26.23 1.72
CA GLY A 135 -10.56 25.65 0.77
C GLY A 135 -10.02 25.54 -0.66
N LYS A 136 -8.73 25.78 -0.87
CA LYS A 136 -8.08 25.62 -2.17
C LYS A 136 -7.83 24.13 -2.41
N ALA A 137 -8.31 23.64 -3.55
CA ALA A 137 -8.05 22.28 -3.98
C ALA A 137 -6.59 22.16 -4.44
N GLY A 138 -5.86 21.21 -3.87
CA GLY A 138 -4.57 20.76 -4.39
C GLY A 138 -4.75 19.81 -5.57
N ASP A 139 -3.78 18.92 -5.76
CA ASP A 139 -3.89 17.78 -6.65
C ASP A 139 -4.45 16.54 -5.93
N PRO A 140 -5.04 15.57 -6.64
CA PRO A 140 -5.39 14.28 -6.06
C PRO A 140 -4.16 13.58 -5.45
N PRO A 141 -4.29 12.82 -4.36
CA PRO A 141 -3.15 12.17 -3.70
C PRO A 141 -2.29 11.29 -4.60
N ALA A 142 -2.88 10.69 -5.64
CA ALA A 142 -2.17 9.86 -6.62
C ALA A 142 -1.16 10.65 -7.47
N TYR A 143 -1.35 11.97 -7.65
CA TYR A 143 -0.43 12.82 -8.40
C TYR A 143 0.92 12.94 -7.68
N GLU A 144 0.88 13.30 -6.40
CA GLU A 144 2.09 13.37 -5.56
C GLU A 144 2.76 11.99 -5.42
N LEU A 145 1.95 10.91 -5.35
CA LEU A 145 2.47 9.55 -5.32
C LEU A 145 3.28 9.21 -6.59
N ASP A 146 2.79 9.58 -7.78
CA ASP A 146 3.50 9.39 -9.05
C ASP A 146 4.83 10.15 -9.08
N GLU A 147 4.86 11.40 -8.60
CA GLU A 147 6.10 12.17 -8.48
C GLU A 147 7.12 11.50 -7.56
N GLN A 148 6.68 11.00 -6.40
CA GLN A 148 7.51 10.28 -5.45
C GLN A 148 8.02 8.94 -6.01
N MET A 149 7.19 8.20 -6.76
CA MET A 149 7.62 6.98 -7.45
C MET A 149 8.70 7.27 -8.49
N ARG A 150 8.51 8.33 -9.31
CA ARG A 150 9.49 8.74 -10.32
C ARG A 150 10.81 9.18 -9.68
N ALA A 151 10.75 9.91 -8.57
CA ALA A 151 11.94 10.37 -7.86
C ALA A 151 12.70 9.23 -7.17
N THR A 152 12.00 8.30 -6.52
CA THR A 152 12.64 7.16 -5.84
C THR A 152 13.04 6.03 -6.80
N ASN A 153 12.51 6.03 -8.03
CA ASN A 153 12.62 4.96 -9.02
C ASN A 153 12.10 3.59 -8.52
N LEU A 154 11.20 3.60 -7.53
CA LEU A 154 10.56 2.40 -7.00
C LEU A 154 9.39 1.97 -7.89
N GLN A 155 9.19 0.66 -7.98
CA GLN A 155 8.18 0.10 -8.90
C GLN A 155 6.76 0.12 -8.37
N TRP A 156 6.60 0.00 -7.05
CA TRP A 156 5.29 -0.18 -6.43
C TRP A 156 5.00 0.94 -5.45
N ALA A 157 3.74 1.34 -5.39
CA ALA A 157 3.25 2.27 -4.39
C ALA A 157 1.86 1.87 -3.90
N ILE A 158 1.60 2.16 -2.62
CA ILE A 158 0.30 1.97 -1.98
C ILE A 158 -0.29 3.34 -1.63
N LEU A 159 -1.52 3.61 -2.07
CA LEU A 159 -2.31 4.73 -1.59
C LEU A 159 -3.46 4.21 -0.74
N THR A 160 -3.63 4.72 0.48
CA THR A 160 -4.70 4.25 1.36
C THR A 160 -5.23 5.32 2.30
N ASN A 161 -6.53 5.26 2.62
CA ASN A 161 -7.14 5.96 3.75
C ASN A 161 -7.39 5.03 4.94
N GLY A 162 -6.76 3.86 4.96
CA GLY A 162 -6.98 2.78 5.93
C GLY A 162 -8.11 1.83 5.54
N ARG A 163 -9.20 2.35 4.95
CA ARG A 163 -10.33 1.55 4.45
C ARG A 163 -10.03 0.97 3.08
N ILE A 164 -9.76 1.84 2.14
CA ILE A 164 -9.49 1.53 0.74
C ILE A 164 -7.98 1.50 0.53
N TRP A 165 -7.49 0.45 -0.12
CA TRP A 165 -6.08 0.27 -0.46
C TRP A 165 -5.95 0.16 -1.98
N ARG A 166 -5.14 1.03 -2.58
CA ARG A 166 -4.83 1.01 -4.01
C ARG A 166 -3.37 0.67 -4.24
N LEU A 167 -3.10 -0.29 -5.11
CA LEU A 167 -1.79 -0.65 -5.59
C LEU A 167 -1.54 0.01 -6.95
N PHE A 168 -0.45 0.76 -7.03
CA PHE A 168 0.04 1.40 -8.24
C PHE A 168 1.38 0.79 -8.68
N HIS A 169 1.63 0.86 -9.98
CA HIS A 169 2.89 0.43 -10.58
C HIS A 169 3.51 1.57 -11.39
N LYS A 170 4.83 1.71 -11.38
CA LYS A 170 5.55 2.85 -11.97
C LYS A 170 5.23 3.10 -13.45
N ASN A 171 4.86 2.06 -14.21
CA ASN A 171 4.59 2.19 -15.64
C ASN A 171 3.20 2.78 -15.93
N THR A 172 2.27 2.69 -14.97
CA THR A 172 0.87 3.08 -15.15
C THR A 172 0.42 4.17 -14.17
N CYS A 173 1.23 4.46 -13.14
CA CYS A 173 0.90 5.44 -12.09
C CYS A 173 0.55 6.82 -12.64
N ALA A 174 1.29 7.30 -13.66
CA ALA A 174 1.03 8.58 -14.32
C ALA A 174 -0.36 8.72 -14.96
N MET A 175 -1.09 7.60 -15.17
CA MET A 175 -2.48 7.63 -15.65
C MET A 175 -3.48 7.99 -14.55
N LEU A 176 -3.09 7.85 -13.27
CA LEU A 176 -3.85 8.10 -12.04
C LEU A 176 -5.10 7.21 -11.84
N ASN A 177 -5.67 6.66 -12.92
CA ASN A 177 -6.88 5.84 -12.94
C ASN A 177 -6.61 4.34 -13.16
N THR A 178 -5.35 3.93 -13.20
CA THR A 178 -4.93 2.53 -13.43
C THR A 178 -4.31 1.97 -12.16
N PHE A 179 -5.10 1.26 -11.38
CA PHE A 179 -4.72 0.70 -10.07
C PHE A 179 -5.53 -0.56 -9.74
N PHE A 180 -5.02 -1.35 -8.80
CA PHE A 180 -5.80 -2.42 -8.16
C PHE A 180 -6.24 -1.98 -6.77
N GLU A 181 -7.54 -2.04 -6.49
CA GLU A 181 -8.14 -1.56 -5.26
C GLU A 181 -8.81 -2.68 -4.47
N MET A 182 -8.67 -2.63 -3.15
CA MET A 182 -9.45 -3.46 -2.23
C MET A 182 -9.96 -2.67 -1.02
N ASP A 183 -11.17 -3.00 -0.55
CA ASP A 183 -11.74 -2.47 0.70
C ASP A 183 -11.36 -3.35 1.89
N LEU A 184 -10.25 -3.00 2.56
CA LEU A 184 -9.80 -3.69 3.77
C LEU A 184 -10.80 -3.53 4.92
N TYR A 185 -11.48 -2.40 5.05
CA TYR A 185 -12.47 -2.21 6.12
C TYR A 185 -13.60 -3.23 5.97
N GLN A 186 -14.13 -3.40 4.76
CA GLN A 186 -15.18 -4.40 4.51
C GLN A 186 -14.70 -5.81 4.85
N ILE A 187 -13.48 -6.18 4.43
CA ILE A 187 -12.89 -7.49 4.71
C ILE A 187 -12.80 -7.77 6.21
N LEU A 188 -12.34 -6.78 6.99
CA LEU A 188 -12.20 -6.91 8.44
C LEU A 188 -13.56 -6.91 9.14
N ASP A 189 -14.49 -6.03 8.74
CA ASP A 189 -15.82 -5.89 9.36
C ASP A 189 -16.70 -7.13 9.14
N THR A 190 -16.56 -7.80 7.99
CA THR A 190 -17.28 -9.04 7.70
C THR A 190 -16.50 -10.31 8.05
N HIS A 191 -15.28 -10.18 8.61
CA HIS A 191 -14.37 -11.29 8.89
C HIS A 191 -14.18 -12.23 7.68
N ASP A 192 -14.01 -11.67 6.48
CA ASP A 192 -13.89 -12.42 5.22
C ASP A 192 -12.45 -12.88 4.96
N LEU A 193 -12.11 -14.08 5.44
CA LEU A 193 -10.78 -14.67 5.29
C LEU A 193 -10.40 -14.93 3.82
N ASP A 194 -11.37 -15.29 2.98
CA ASP A 194 -11.12 -15.58 1.56
C ASP A 194 -10.70 -14.31 0.82
N MET A 195 -11.38 -13.18 1.10
CA MET A 195 -10.99 -11.89 0.55
C MET A 195 -9.69 -11.35 1.17
N PHE A 196 -9.43 -11.66 2.44
CA PHE A 196 -8.15 -11.32 3.05
C PHE A 196 -6.97 -12.06 2.41
N LYS A 197 -7.16 -13.30 1.96
CA LYS A 197 -6.14 -14.02 1.18
C LYS A 197 -5.74 -13.22 -0.06
N VAL A 198 -6.73 -12.80 -0.86
CA VAL A 198 -6.48 -11.97 -2.06
C VAL A 198 -5.76 -10.67 -1.69
N PHE A 199 -6.15 -10.05 -0.57
CA PHE A 199 -5.50 -8.84 -0.07
C PHE A 199 -4.02 -9.05 0.27
N VAL A 200 -3.67 -10.13 0.99
CA VAL A 200 -2.28 -10.46 1.33
C VAL A 200 -1.47 -10.79 0.07
N ASP A 201 -2.04 -11.52 -0.88
CA ASP A 201 -1.38 -11.84 -2.15
C ASP A 201 -1.19 -10.60 -3.05
N ALA A 202 -2.04 -9.59 -2.91
CA ALA A 202 -1.89 -8.32 -3.63
C ALA A 202 -0.90 -7.36 -2.96
N PHE A 203 -0.99 -7.17 -1.63
CA PHE A 203 -0.35 -6.05 -0.93
C PHE A 203 0.83 -6.44 -0.04
N SER A 204 1.19 -7.72 0.13
CA SER A 204 2.31 -8.11 1.01
C SER A 204 3.69 -7.75 0.46
N ALA A 205 4.67 -7.63 1.36
CA ALA A 205 6.07 -7.42 1.02
C ALA A 205 6.58 -8.46 0.02
N LYS A 206 6.31 -9.75 0.28
CA LYS A 206 6.67 -10.84 -0.66
C LYS A 206 6.09 -10.62 -2.05
N ALA A 207 4.90 -10.02 -2.14
CA ALA A 207 4.18 -9.86 -3.40
C ALA A 207 4.58 -8.61 -4.19
N VAL A 208 5.32 -7.68 -3.60
CA VAL A 208 5.86 -6.48 -4.29
C VAL A 208 7.40 -6.48 -4.35
N SER A 209 8.06 -7.38 -3.62
CA SER A 209 9.50 -7.61 -3.71
C SER A 209 9.92 -8.14 -5.07
N PHE A 210 11.13 -7.77 -5.46
CA PHE A 210 11.80 -8.28 -6.64
C PHE A 210 12.31 -9.71 -6.42
N ASP A 211 12.27 -10.53 -7.47
CA ASP A 211 13.28 -11.58 -7.58
C ASP A 211 14.63 -10.94 -7.97
N LYS A 212 15.74 -11.67 -7.83
CA LYS A 212 17.09 -11.16 -8.14
C LYS A 212 17.28 -10.74 -9.61
N SER A 213 16.31 -10.96 -10.49
CA SER A 213 16.31 -10.55 -11.90
C SER A 213 15.55 -9.23 -12.15
N GLY A 214 14.95 -8.63 -11.11
CA GLY A 214 14.16 -7.40 -11.23
C GLY A 214 12.74 -7.62 -11.73
N SER A 215 12.29 -8.88 -11.81
CA SER A 215 10.92 -9.25 -12.13
C SER A 215 10.14 -9.54 -10.86
N CYS A 216 8.87 -9.13 -10.81
CA CYS A 216 7.91 -9.68 -9.84
C CYS A 216 7.37 -10.98 -10.44
N PRO A 217 7.78 -12.17 -9.97
CA PRO A 217 7.58 -13.42 -10.70
C PRO A 217 6.10 -13.80 -10.90
N ASP A 218 5.18 -13.27 -10.09
CA ASP A 218 3.81 -13.78 -10.00
C ASP A 218 2.72 -12.80 -10.46
N LYS A 219 3.06 -11.61 -10.99
CA LYS A 219 2.07 -10.59 -11.34
C LYS A 219 2.17 -10.12 -12.78
N LYS A 220 1.28 -10.65 -13.62
CA LYS A 220 1.06 -10.14 -14.99
C LYS A 220 0.25 -8.85 -14.92
N LEU A 221 0.96 -7.73 -14.92
CA LEU A 221 0.37 -6.41 -15.14
C LEU A 221 0.05 -6.23 -16.63
N LEU A 222 -1.00 -5.44 -16.94
CA LEU A 222 -1.10 -4.86 -18.27
C LEU A 222 -0.14 -3.68 -18.33
N ALA A 223 0.89 -3.81 -19.17
CA ALA A 223 1.75 -2.73 -19.61
C ALA A 223 1.19 -2.12 -20.89
#